data_AF-A0A177WHZ4-F1
#
_entry.id   AF-A0A177WHZ4-F1
#
_cell.length_a   1.000
_cell.length_b   1.000
_cell.length_c   1.000
_cell.angle_alpha   90.00
_cell.angle_beta   90.00
_cell.angle_gamma   90.00
#
_symmetry.space_group_name_H-M   'P 1'
#
loop_
_entity.id
_entity.type
_entity.pdbx_description
1 polymer ?
#
loop_
_entity_poly.entity_id
_entity_poly.type
_entity_poly.pdbx_seq_one_letter_code
_entity_poly.pdbx_strand_id
1 'polypeptide(L)'
;MQLDDIMKELIQHLEDLKLLTADAQVYKADEIWDRLLDLIQELYNHSYNVVQRLQSIELQDITVKYLEYNRPSLQIKVMEFTVVFLRMTYSDDQFKVSQRLSNQIVQLMQSPNRQVKMAASHD
;
A
#
# COMPACT_ATOMS: atom_id res chain seq x y z
N MET A 1 -3.46 22.60 1.68
CA MET A 1 -2.69 21.51 1.08
C MET A 1 -3.69 20.53 0.51
N GLN A 2 -3.57 20.13 -0.77
CA GLN A 2 -4.48 19.13 -1.32
C GLN A 2 -4.13 17.76 -0.73
N LEU A 3 -5.11 16.87 -0.51
CA LEU A 3 -4.86 15.51 0.04
C LEU A 3 -3.74 14.78 -0.73
N ASP A 4 -3.64 14.99 -2.05
CA ASP A 4 -2.57 14.42 -2.88
C ASP A 4 -1.18 14.87 -2.46
N ASP A 5 -1.00 16.14 -2.10
CA ASP A 5 0.31 16.65 -1.68
C ASP A 5 0.73 15.96 -0.38
N ILE A 6 -0.22 15.75 0.55
CA ILE A 6 0.03 15.06 1.82
C ILE A 6 0.42 13.61 1.55
N MET A 7 -0.32 12.91 0.68
CA MET A 7 0.00 11.54 0.32
C MET A 7 1.38 11.44 -0.35
N LYS A 8 1.74 12.38 -1.25
CA LYS A 8 3.07 12.41 -1.88
C LYS A 8 4.17 12.61 -0.84
N GLU A 9 3.99 13.48 0.14
CA GLU A 9 4.95 13.68 1.23
C GLU A 9 5.11 12.42 2.08
N LEU A 10 4.00 11.75 2.42
CA LEU A 10 4.03 10.47 3.14
C LEU A 10 4.74 9.36 2.35
N ILE A 11 4.50 9.28 1.04
CA ILE A 11 5.19 8.35 0.15
C ILE A 11 6.69 8.65 0.13
N GLN A 12 7.08 9.92 0.05
CA GLN A 12 8.49 10.32 0.13
C GLN A 12 9.12 9.89 1.45
N HIS A 13 8.41 10.05 2.58
CA HIS A 13 8.89 9.56 3.86
C HIS A 13 9.08 8.04 3.88
N LEU A 14 8.17 7.27 3.27
CA LEU A 14 8.36 5.82 3.10
C LEU A 14 9.59 5.50 2.23
N GLU A 15 9.88 6.29 1.20
CA GLU A 15 11.09 6.12 0.39
C GLU A 15 12.38 6.45 1.15
N ASP A 16 12.32 7.45 2.02
CA ASP A 16 13.46 7.91 2.83
C ASP A 16 13.76 6.95 4.00
N LEU A 17 12.78 6.15 4.43
CA LEU A 17 12.96 5.08 5.41
C LEU A 17 13.79 3.88 4.90
N LYS A 18 14.47 4.02 3.76
CA LYS A 18 15.43 3.05 3.22
C LYS A 18 16.34 2.53 4.34
N LEU A 19 16.33 1.20 4.49
CA LEU A 19 17.05 0.40 5.50
C LEU A 19 16.27 0.15 6.81
N LEU A 20 15.00 -0.29 6.72
CA LEU A 20 14.17 -0.86 7.81
C LEU A 20 14.82 -2.05 8.54
N THR A 21 15.96 -1.78 9.15
CA THR A 21 16.81 -2.69 9.91
C THR A 21 16.57 -2.48 11.40
N ALA A 22 16.19 -1.26 11.80
CA ALA A 22 15.82 -0.91 13.15
C ALA A 22 14.30 -0.98 13.35
N ASP A 23 13.86 -1.60 14.44
CA ASP A 23 12.43 -1.74 14.80
C ASP A 23 11.71 -0.38 14.87
N ALA A 24 12.41 0.69 15.27
CA ALA A 24 11.87 2.05 15.30
C ALA A 24 11.49 2.59 13.92
N GLN A 25 12.19 2.19 12.86
CA GLN A 25 11.84 2.59 11.49
C GLN A 25 10.66 1.78 10.95
N VAL A 26 10.53 0.51 11.36
CA VAL A 26 9.36 -0.32 11.03
C VAL A 26 8.11 0.28 11.66
N TYR A 27 8.18 0.71 12.92
CA TYR A 27 7.07 1.39 13.60
C TYR A 27 6.65 2.68 12.89
N LYS A 28 7.62 3.52 12.48
CA LYS A 28 7.31 4.73 11.69
C LYS A 28 6.67 4.43 10.34
N ALA A 29 7.13 3.38 9.67
CA ALA A 29 6.51 2.95 8.42
C ALA A 29 5.05 2.51 8.66
N ASP A 30 4.80 1.77 9.74
CA ASP A 30 3.46 1.33 10.16
C ASP A 30 2.51 2.53 10.32
N GLU A 31 2.94 3.55 11.08
CA GLU A 31 2.17 4.79 11.28
C GLU A 31 1.88 5.53 9.96
N ILE A 32 2.85 5.56 9.04
CA ILE A 32 2.66 6.19 7.74
C ILE A 32 1.66 5.41 6.89
N TRP A 33 1.70 4.08 6.91
CA TRP A 33 0.74 3.23 6.20
C TRP A 33 -0.70 3.39 6.75
N ASP A 34 -0.87 3.45 8.07
CA ASP A 34 -2.18 3.73 8.68
C ASP A 34 -2.70 5.11 8.25
N ARG A 35 -1.84 6.13 8.25
CA ARG A 35 -2.24 7.47 7.79
C ARG A 35 -2.57 7.52 6.31
N LEU A 36 -1.82 6.81 5.46
CA LEU A 36 -2.14 6.67 4.04
C LEU A 36 -3.49 5.98 3.86
N LEU A 37 -3.79 4.95 4.65
CA LEU A 37 -5.07 4.24 4.61
C LEU A 37 -6.26 5.17 4.90
N ASP A 38 -6.14 6.04 5.90
CA ASP A 38 -7.17 7.03 6.23
C ASP A 38 -7.35 8.05 5.10
N LEU A 39 -6.24 8.53 4.53
CA LEU A 39 -6.27 9.54 3.46
C LEU A 39 -6.88 8.99 2.16
N ILE A 40 -6.59 7.73 1.78
CA ILE A 40 -7.21 7.15 0.57
C ILE A 40 -8.72 6.96 0.76
N GLN A 41 -9.17 6.64 1.98
CA GLN A 41 -10.59 6.52 2.31
C GLN A 41 -11.28 7.89 2.27
N GLU A 42 -10.68 8.92 2.85
CA GLU A 42 -11.19 10.28 2.78
C GLU A 42 -11.26 10.77 1.33
N LEU A 43 -10.21 10.51 0.54
CA LEU A 43 -10.17 10.85 -0.87
C LEU A 43 -11.31 10.14 -1.64
N TYR A 44 -11.48 8.83 -1.40
CA TYR A 44 -12.53 8.03 -2.03
C TYR A 44 -13.93 8.58 -1.77
N ASN A 45 -14.21 9.03 -0.54
CA ASN A 45 -15.51 9.57 -0.15
C ASN A 45 -15.80 10.95 -0.76
N HIS A 46 -14.77 11.73 -1.11
CA HIS A 46 -14.92 13.14 -1.49
C HIS A 46 -14.64 13.44 -2.97
N SER A 47 -14.22 12.45 -3.77
CA SER A 47 -13.76 12.70 -5.15
C SER A 47 -14.30 11.68 -6.14
N TYR A 48 -14.72 12.15 -7.31
CA TYR A 48 -15.11 11.29 -8.43
C TYR A 48 -13.90 10.75 -9.22
N ASN A 49 -12.73 11.39 -9.13
CA ASN A 49 -11.53 11.06 -9.90
C ASN A 49 -10.42 10.40 -9.05
N VAL A 50 -10.81 9.66 -8.01
CA VAL A 50 -9.90 9.07 -7.00
C VAL A 50 -8.84 8.20 -7.67
N VAL A 51 -9.28 7.35 -8.59
CA VAL A 51 -8.43 6.37 -9.27
C VAL A 51 -7.28 7.03 -10.03
N GLN A 52 -7.57 8.07 -10.81
CA GLN A 52 -6.55 8.80 -11.57
C GLN A 52 -5.54 9.48 -10.64
N ARG A 53 -6.02 10.04 -9.52
CA ARG A 53 -5.16 10.67 -8.51
C ARG A 53 -4.24 9.66 -7.84
N LEU A 54 -4.77 8.49 -7.45
CA LEU A 54 -3.98 7.43 -6.84
C LEU A 54 -2.94 6.82 -7.78
N GLN A 55 -3.23 6.73 -9.08
CA GLN A 55 -2.23 6.35 -10.09
C GLN A 55 -1.13 7.40 -10.24
N SER A 56 -1.48 8.69 -10.16
CA SER A 56 -0.54 9.79 -10.37
C SER A 56 0.52 9.97 -9.27
N ILE A 57 0.29 9.37 -8.09
CA ILE A 57 1.18 9.49 -6.93
C ILE A 57 2.09 8.28 -6.73
N GLU A 58 2.19 7.37 -7.71
CA GLU A 58 3.07 6.18 -7.67
C GLU A 58 2.77 5.23 -6.48
N LEU A 59 1.53 5.24 -5.99
CA LEU A 59 1.12 4.46 -4.80
C LEU A 59 1.34 2.95 -4.97
N GLN A 60 1.15 2.43 -6.19
CA GLN A 60 1.41 1.02 -6.48
C GLN A 60 2.89 0.67 -6.32
N ASP A 61 3.79 1.55 -6.75
CA ASP A 61 5.23 1.27 -6.73
C ASP A 61 5.76 1.21 -5.31
N ILE A 62 5.35 2.13 -4.43
CA ILE A 62 5.74 2.11 -3.02
C ILE A 62 5.12 0.92 -2.28
N THR A 63 3.85 0.59 -2.58
CA THR A 63 3.18 -0.61 -2.05
C THR A 63 3.98 -1.86 -2.37
N VAL A 64 4.34 -2.05 -3.64
CA VAL A 64 5.11 -3.22 -4.06
C VAL A 64 6.48 -3.25 -3.40
N LYS A 65 7.22 -2.13 -3.37
CA LYS A 65 8.52 -2.05 -2.68
C LYS A 65 8.40 -2.55 -1.23
N TYR A 66 7.35 -2.13 -0.52
CA TYR A 66 7.11 -2.51 0.87
C TYR A 66 6.64 -3.96 1.06
N LEU A 67 5.88 -4.52 0.10
CA LEU A 67 5.53 -5.94 0.11
C LEU A 67 6.72 -6.86 -0.20
N GLU A 68 7.68 -6.40 -0.99
CA GLU A 68 8.92 -7.11 -1.29
C GLU A 68 9.89 -7.15 -0.10
N TYR A 69 9.74 -6.24 0.87
CA TYR A 69 10.49 -6.34 2.12
C TYR A 69 10.05 -7.60 2.88
N ASN A 70 10.99 -8.52 3.12
CA ASN A 70 10.75 -9.76 3.87
C ASN A 70 10.63 -9.50 5.39
N ARG A 71 9.70 -8.63 5.78
CA ARG A 71 9.38 -8.27 7.15
C ARG A 71 7.89 -8.55 7.40
N PRO A 72 7.55 -9.67 8.03
CA PRO A 72 6.16 -10.13 8.13
C PRO A 72 5.17 -9.11 8.69
N SER A 73 5.52 -8.39 9.76
CA SER A 73 4.64 -7.37 10.36
C SER A 73 4.27 -6.27 9.36
N LEU A 74 5.26 -5.78 8.64
CA LEU A 74 5.08 -4.75 7.63
C LEU A 74 4.33 -5.27 6.40
N GLN A 75 4.63 -6.49 5.94
CA GLN A 75 3.91 -7.12 4.83
C GLN A 75 2.42 -7.28 5.15
N ILE A 76 2.06 -7.62 6.39
CA ILE A 76 0.66 -7.70 6.83
C ILE A 76 0.00 -6.32 6.74
N LYS A 77 0.62 -5.29 7.32
CA LYS A 77 0.09 -3.92 7.27
C LYS A 77 -0.11 -3.42 5.84
N VAL A 78 0.89 -3.61 4.99
CA VAL A 78 0.84 -3.16 3.59
C VAL A 78 -0.20 -3.99 2.82
N MET A 79 -0.43 -5.26 3.15
CA MET A 79 -1.53 -6.02 2.56
C MET A 79 -2.91 -5.53 3.01
N GLU A 80 -3.09 -5.16 4.28
CA GLU A 80 -4.35 -4.53 4.75
C GLU A 80 -4.67 -3.28 3.92
N PHE A 81 -3.67 -2.41 3.72
CA PHE A 81 -3.78 -1.26 2.84
C PHE A 81 -4.11 -1.67 1.40
N THR A 82 -3.38 -2.64 0.84
CA THR A 82 -3.52 -3.10 -0.55
C THR A 82 -4.93 -3.63 -0.83
N VAL A 83 -5.53 -4.36 0.11
CA VAL A 83 -6.91 -4.87 -0.03
C VAL A 83 -7.92 -3.73 -0.15
N VAL A 84 -7.82 -2.72 0.72
CA VAL A 84 -8.71 -1.55 0.70
C VAL A 84 -8.52 -0.76 -0.59
N PHE A 85 -7.27 -0.51 -0.96
CA PHE A 85 -6.91 0.17 -2.21
C PHE A 85 -7.49 -0.55 -3.44
N LEU A 86 -7.29 -1.85 -3.56
CA LEU A 86 -7.79 -2.63 -4.70
C LEU A 86 -9.32 -2.61 -4.76
N ARG A 87 -10.00 -2.76 -3.61
CA ARG A 87 -11.48 -2.69 -3.54
C ARG A 87 -12.02 -1.35 -4.02
N MET A 88 -11.39 -0.24 -3.64
CA MET A 88 -11.79 1.11 -4.11
C MET A 88 -11.61 1.26 -5.63
N THR A 89 -10.54 0.68 -6.17
CA THR A 89 -10.22 0.81 -7.60
C THR A 89 -10.89 -0.25 -8.48
N TYR A 90 -11.52 -1.27 -7.89
CA TYR A 90 -12.03 -2.44 -8.63
C TYR A 90 -13.12 -2.10 -9.64
N SER A 91 -13.99 -1.13 -9.32
CA SER A 91 -15.09 -0.71 -10.20
C SER A 91 -14.66 0.24 -11.31
N ASP A 92 -13.39 0.62 -11.39
CA ASP A 92 -12.88 1.53 -12.41
C ASP A 92 -12.03 0.76 -13.43
N ASP A 93 -12.60 0.54 -14.62
CA ASP A 93 -11.95 -0.16 -15.72
C ASP A 93 -10.67 0.55 -16.24
N GLN A 94 -10.47 1.83 -15.89
CA GLN A 94 -9.23 2.57 -16.21
C GLN A 94 -8.11 2.25 -15.24
N PHE A 95 -8.43 1.70 -14.06
CA PHE A 95 -7.42 1.29 -13.11
C PHE A 95 -6.75 -0.03 -13.53
N LYS A 96 -5.47 0.04 -13.88
CA LYS A 96 -4.68 -1.16 -14.14
C LYS A 96 -3.77 -1.46 -12.96
N VAL A 97 -4.05 -2.57 -12.29
CA VAL A 97 -3.11 -3.18 -11.34
C VAL A 97 -1.86 -3.57 -12.11
N SER A 98 -0.69 -3.11 -11.65
CA SER A 98 0.58 -3.45 -12.28
C SER A 98 0.86 -4.94 -12.17
N GLN A 99 1.46 -5.51 -13.22
CA GLN A 99 1.86 -6.92 -13.21
C GLN A 99 2.77 -7.26 -12.02
N ARG A 100 3.61 -6.30 -11.60
CA ARG A 100 4.52 -6.44 -10.46
C ARG A 100 3.74 -6.61 -9.15
N LEU A 101 2.71 -5.79 -8.91
CA LEU A 101 1.85 -5.92 -7.74
C LEU A 101 1.09 -7.25 -7.76
N SER A 102 0.50 -7.63 -8.89
CA SER A 102 -0.18 -8.91 -9.04
C SER A 102 0.74 -10.10 -8.72
N ASN A 103 1.96 -10.09 -9.26
CA ASN A 103 2.94 -11.14 -9.00
C ASN A 103 3.34 -11.18 -7.51
N GLN A 104 3.53 -10.02 -6.88
CA GLN A 104 3.91 -9.96 -5.47
C GLN A 104 2.81 -10.51 -4.56
N ILE A 105 1.54 -10.17 -4.81
CA ILE A 105 0.40 -10.72 -4.06
C ILE A 105 0.37 -12.25 -4.17
N VAL A 106 0.53 -12.80 -5.38
CA VAL A 106 0.59 -14.25 -5.62
C VAL A 106 1.74 -14.90 -4.84
N GLN A 107 2.91 -14.27 -4.78
CA GLN A 107 4.03 -14.77 -3.99
C GLN A 107 3.71 -14.78 -2.49
N LEU A 108 3.07 -13.74 -1.96
CA LEU A 108 2.69 -13.66 -0.55
C LEU A 108 1.63 -14.70 -0.16
N MET A 109 0.72 -15.06 -1.06
CA MET A 109 -0.21 -16.18 -0.86
C MET A 109 0.50 -17.54 -0.70
N GLN A 110 1.74 -17.65 -1.18
CA GLN A 110 2.60 -18.82 -1.01
C GLN A 110 3.62 -18.65 0.12
N SER A 111 3.52 -17.58 0.92
CA SER A 111 4.46 -17.30 2.00
C SER A 111 4.49 -18.43 3.04
N PRO A 112 5.69 -18.82 3.53
CA PRO A 112 5.82 -19.74 4.65
C PRO A 112 5.36 -19.11 5.98
N ASN A 113 5.26 -17.78 6.06
CA ASN A 113 4.68 -17.12 7.21
C ASN A 113 3.15 -17.18 7.13
N ARG A 114 2.53 -17.90 8.08
CA ARG A 114 1.07 -18.12 8.10
C ARG A 114 0.28 -16.81 8.16
N GLN A 115 0.72 -15.80 8.90
CA GLN A 115 -0.02 -14.54 9.03
C GLN A 115 0.04 -13.73 7.73
N VAL A 116 1.21 -13.64 7.10
CA VAL A 116 1.38 -13.00 5.79
C VAL A 116 0.52 -13.70 4.73
N LYS A 117 0.57 -15.05 4.70
CA LYS A 117 -0.26 -15.85 3.80
C LYS A 117 -1.75 -15.57 4.02
N MET A 118 -2.21 -15.58 5.27
CA MET A 118 -3.62 -15.30 5.58
C MET A 118 -4.04 -13.88 5.16
N ALA A 119 -3.18 -12.87 5.36
CA ALA A 119 -3.45 -11.50 4.93
C ALA A 119 -3.53 -11.38 3.40
N ALA A 120 -2.64 -12.06 2.67
CA ALA A 120 -2.62 -12.03 1.20
C ALA A 120 -3.72 -12.89 0.56
N SER A 121 -4.25 -13.90 1.26
CA SER A 121 -5.30 -14.80 0.78
C SER A 121 -6.73 -14.33 1.12
N HIS A 122 -6.91 -13.14 1.70
CA HIS A 122 -8.24 -12.58 1.90
C HIS A 122 -8.79 -12.02 0.58
N ASP A 123 -9.82 -12.71 0.05
CA ASP A 123 -10.79 -12.19 -0.93
C ASP A 123 -11.82 -11.28 -0.23
#